data_AF-A0A3Q1MF59-F1
#
_entry.id   AF-A0A3Q1MF59-F1
#
_cell.length_a   1.000
_cell.length_b   1.000
_cell.length_c   1.000
_cell.angle_alpha   90.00
_cell.angle_beta   90.00
_cell.angle_gamma   90.00
#
_symmetry.space_group_name_H-M   'P 1'
#
loop_
_entity.id
_entity.type
_entity.pdbx_description
1 polymer ?
#
loop_
_entity_poly.entity_id
_entity_poly.type
_entity_poly.pdbx_seq_one_letter_code
_entity_poly.pdbx_strand_id
1 'polypeptide(L)'
;MSEQAEKSSSVRERPARQSSPEKPSEKELKQMKWLDRQLKQLSFQNPGPQVANFNPEVRQQIKKGQMAKKNELVPEKREVNKYDEKGRLTFNKADLCDCLDEDCLGCFYPCPKCNSTKCGPTCRCNRRWAYDTIVDENGEVISKMPFDLSE
;
A
#
# COMPACT_ATOMS: atom_id res chain seq x y z
N MET A 1 19.58 -69.14 -10.25
CA MET A 1 20.04 -68.59 -8.96
C MET A 1 21.54 -68.39 -9.04
N SER A 2 21.99 -67.23 -8.59
CA SER A 2 23.37 -66.88 -8.22
C SER A 2 24.33 -66.57 -9.37
N GLU A 3 24.39 -65.26 -9.65
CA GLU A 3 25.37 -64.55 -10.45
C GLU A 3 26.72 -64.49 -9.74
N GLN A 4 27.80 -64.90 -10.41
CA GLN A 4 29.16 -64.41 -10.13
C GLN A 4 29.99 -64.46 -11.42
N ALA A 5 30.55 -63.32 -11.80
CA ALA A 5 31.72 -63.25 -12.66
C ALA A 5 32.48 -61.95 -12.34
N GLU A 6 33.46 -62.07 -11.46
CA GLU A 6 34.58 -61.13 -11.42
C GLU A 6 35.49 -61.40 -12.63
N LYS A 7 36.11 -60.33 -13.16
CA LYS A 7 37.58 -60.16 -13.21
C LYS A 7 38.10 -59.50 -14.49
N SER A 8 38.57 -58.27 -14.30
CA SER A 8 39.76 -57.63 -14.87
C SER A 8 39.94 -57.48 -16.38
N SER A 9 40.25 -56.26 -16.81
CA SER A 9 41.62 -55.98 -17.29
C SER A 9 41.89 -54.47 -17.31
N SER A 10 43.05 -54.11 -16.77
CA SER A 10 43.59 -52.75 -16.74
C SER A 10 44.15 -52.42 -18.12
N VAL A 11 43.71 -51.30 -18.71
CA VAL A 11 44.37 -50.72 -19.88
C VAL A 11 44.82 -49.32 -19.53
N ARG A 12 46.14 -49.14 -19.59
CA ARG A 12 46.86 -47.89 -19.33
C ARG A 12 46.51 -46.85 -20.38
N GLU A 13 46.11 -45.66 -19.96
CA GLU A 13 45.97 -44.51 -20.86
C GLU A 13 47.35 -44.07 -21.38
N ARG A 14 47.43 -43.82 -22.68
CA ARG A 14 48.56 -43.11 -23.32
C ARG A 14 48.23 -41.61 -23.31
N PRO A 15 49.17 -40.71 -22.96
CA PRO A 15 48.87 -39.30 -22.91
C PRO A 15 48.63 -38.75 -24.33
N ALA A 16 47.47 -38.12 -24.51
CA ALA A 16 47.15 -37.34 -25.69
C ALA A 16 48.17 -36.20 -25.84
N ARG A 17 48.74 -36.06 -27.03
CA ARG A 17 49.56 -34.90 -27.42
C ARG A 17 48.73 -33.64 -27.20
N GLN A 18 49.22 -32.73 -26.36
CA GLN A 18 48.62 -31.41 -26.17
C GLN A 18 48.85 -30.58 -27.44
N SER A 19 47.87 -30.51 -28.34
CA SER A 19 47.77 -29.42 -29.30
C SER A 19 47.33 -28.17 -28.54
N SER A 20 48.18 -27.14 -28.55
CA SER A 20 47.86 -25.84 -27.96
C SER A 20 46.60 -25.25 -28.58
N PRO A 21 45.73 -24.56 -27.84
CA PRO A 21 44.50 -24.00 -28.38
C PRO A 21 44.83 -22.89 -29.39
N GLU A 22 44.53 -23.12 -30.66
CA GLU A 22 44.59 -22.07 -31.69
C GLU A 22 43.59 -20.97 -31.32
N LYS A 23 44.05 -19.71 -31.36
CA LYS A 23 43.19 -18.57 -30.99
C LYS A 23 42.04 -18.48 -32.00
N PRO A 24 40.78 -18.44 -31.56
CA PRO A 24 39.63 -18.40 -32.47
C PRO A 24 39.71 -17.16 -33.35
N SER A 25 39.44 -17.33 -34.64
CA SER A 25 39.47 -16.25 -35.61
C SER A 25 38.42 -15.18 -35.27
N GLU A 26 38.64 -13.96 -35.74
CA GLU A 26 37.75 -12.83 -35.45
C GLU A 26 36.29 -13.08 -35.93
N LYS A 27 36.13 -13.91 -36.97
CA LYS A 27 34.83 -14.32 -37.50
C LYS A 27 34.12 -15.31 -36.58
N GLU A 28 34.85 -16.27 -36.03
CA GLU A 28 34.32 -17.26 -35.07
C GLU A 28 33.91 -16.57 -33.77
N LEU A 29 34.70 -15.61 -33.27
CA LEU A 29 34.34 -14.79 -32.12
C LEU A 29 33.04 -14.00 -32.34
N LYS A 30 32.84 -13.44 -33.54
CA LYS A 30 31.60 -12.70 -33.88
C LYS A 30 30.40 -13.65 -33.95
N GLN A 31 30.56 -14.83 -34.53
CA GLN A 31 29.52 -15.85 -34.57
C GLN A 31 29.17 -16.37 -33.18
N MET A 32 30.17 -16.64 -32.34
CA MET A 32 29.96 -17.11 -30.97
C MET A 32 29.21 -16.07 -30.12
N LYS A 33 29.57 -14.79 -30.24
CA LYS A 33 28.85 -13.68 -29.59
C LYS A 33 27.40 -13.54 -30.08
N TRP A 34 27.16 -13.77 -31.37
CA TRP A 34 25.80 -13.74 -31.93
C TRP A 34 24.96 -14.91 -31.40
N LEU A 35 25.53 -16.11 -31.38
CA LEU A 35 24.88 -17.31 -30.83
C LEU A 35 24.56 -17.15 -29.34
N ASP A 36 25.49 -16.64 -28.53
CA ASP A 36 25.26 -16.37 -27.10
C ASP A 36 24.08 -15.41 -26.89
N ARG A 37 23.97 -14.39 -27.75
CA ARG A 37 22.87 -13.43 -27.70
C ARG A 37 21.53 -14.08 -28.04
N GLN A 38 21.50 -14.94 -29.05
CA GLN A 38 20.30 -15.71 -29.41
C GLN A 38 19.91 -16.68 -28.29
N LEU A 39 20.88 -17.38 -27.71
CA LEU A 39 20.64 -18.31 -26.60
C LEU A 39 20.10 -17.58 -25.35
N LYS A 40 20.59 -16.38 -25.09
CA LYS A 40 20.10 -15.51 -24.00
C LYS A 40 18.66 -15.02 -24.23
N GLN A 41 18.23 -14.85 -25.48
CA GLN A 41 16.85 -14.52 -25.82
C GLN A 41 15.90 -15.73 -25.69
N LEU A 42 16.41 -16.94 -25.86
CA LEU A 42 15.67 -18.18 -25.63
C LEU A 42 15.65 -18.59 -24.15
N SER A 43 16.52 -17.99 -23.31
CA SER A 43 16.51 -18.27 -21.88
C SER A 43 15.20 -17.76 -21.26
N PHE A 44 14.45 -18.66 -20.66
CA PHE A 44 13.26 -18.32 -19.89
C PHE A 44 13.68 -17.43 -18.71
N GLN A 45 13.42 -16.12 -18.83
CA GLN A 45 13.53 -15.23 -17.69
C GLN A 45 12.32 -15.50 -16.80
N ASN A 46 12.52 -16.34 -15.77
CA ASN A 46 11.51 -16.56 -14.76
C ASN A 46 11.15 -15.21 -14.12
N PRO A 47 9.93 -14.66 -14.35
CA PRO A 47 9.57 -13.32 -13.89
C PRO A 47 9.33 -13.29 -12.36
N GLY A 48 9.39 -14.44 -11.70
CA GLY A 48 9.28 -14.56 -10.26
C GLY A 48 10.63 -14.41 -9.55
N PRO A 49 10.68 -13.79 -8.37
CA PRO A 49 11.85 -13.89 -7.48
C PRO A 49 12.18 -15.37 -7.28
N GLN A 50 13.44 -15.77 -7.44
CA GLN A 50 13.86 -17.13 -7.12
C GLN A 50 13.56 -17.41 -5.64
N VAL A 51 12.56 -18.26 -5.39
CA VAL A 51 12.15 -18.72 -4.06
C VAL A 51 13.22 -19.55 -3.33
N ALA A 52 14.37 -19.79 -3.97
CA ALA A 52 15.50 -20.52 -3.39
C ALA A 52 15.99 -19.89 -2.07
N ASN A 53 15.87 -18.56 -1.94
CA ASN A 53 16.19 -17.83 -0.71
C ASN A 53 14.95 -17.12 -0.15
N PHE A 54 13.79 -17.79 -0.17
CA PHE A 54 12.58 -17.27 0.45
C PHE A 54 12.74 -17.23 1.97
N ASN A 55 13.24 -16.10 2.48
CA ASN A 55 13.26 -15.82 3.91
C ASN A 55 12.06 -14.92 4.27
N PRO A 56 10.96 -15.48 4.81
CA PRO A 56 9.76 -14.72 5.11
C PRO A 56 10.01 -13.61 6.13
N GLU A 57 10.99 -13.79 7.04
CA GLU A 57 11.35 -12.81 8.06
C GLU A 57 11.95 -11.55 7.43
N VAL A 58 12.91 -11.71 6.52
CA VAL A 58 13.55 -10.60 5.80
C VAL A 58 12.51 -9.82 4.98
N ARG A 59 11.57 -10.52 4.34
CA ARG A 59 10.47 -9.88 3.60
C ARG A 59 9.55 -9.08 4.52
N GLN A 60 9.22 -9.60 5.70
CA GLN A 60 8.43 -8.87 6.69
C GLN A 60 9.19 -7.64 7.19
N GLN A 61 10.49 -7.75 7.45
CA GLN A 61 11.33 -6.62 7.88
C GLN A 61 11.41 -5.53 6.82
N ILE A 62 11.65 -5.88 5.54
CA ILE A 62 11.65 -4.92 4.42
C ILE A 62 10.28 -4.24 4.30
N LYS A 63 9.19 -5.01 4.38
CA LYS A 63 7.83 -4.46 4.31
C LYS A 63 7.56 -3.51 5.48
N LYS A 64 7.95 -3.86 6.71
CA LYS A 64 7.83 -2.99 7.89
C LYS A 64 8.63 -1.70 7.70
N GLY A 65 9.86 -1.77 7.23
CA GLY A 65 10.70 -0.60 6.95
C GLY A 65 10.15 0.31 5.85
N GLN A 66 9.58 -0.26 4.79
CA GLN A 66 8.92 0.50 3.71
C GLN A 66 7.65 1.22 4.22
N MET A 67 6.83 0.55 5.05
CA MET A 67 5.63 1.15 5.63
C MET A 67 5.97 2.25 6.63
N ALA A 68 7.02 2.08 7.44
CA ALA A 68 7.51 3.12 8.35
C ALA A 68 7.94 4.39 7.60
N LYS A 69 8.74 4.26 6.53
CA LYS A 69 9.13 5.39 5.66
C LYS A 69 7.93 6.09 5.02
N LYS A 70 6.91 5.32 4.61
CA LYS A 70 5.67 5.90 4.08
C LYS A 70 4.92 6.70 5.14
N ASN A 71 4.87 6.22 6.38
CA ASN A 71 4.24 6.92 7.49
C ASN A 71 5.04 8.17 7.94
N GLU A 72 6.36 8.18 7.76
CA GLU A 72 7.18 9.39 8.00
C GLU A 72 6.94 10.47 6.95
N LEU A 73 6.71 10.08 5.69
CA LEU A 73 6.48 11.00 4.57
C LEU A 73 5.04 11.52 4.48
N VAL A 74 4.10 10.80 5.09
CA VAL A 74 2.70 11.24 5.20
C VAL A 74 2.51 11.78 6.60
N PRO A 75 2.54 13.12 6.82
CA PRO A 75 2.17 13.66 8.12
C PRO A 75 0.78 13.11 8.45
N GLU A 76 0.67 12.47 9.61
CA GLU A 76 -0.59 11.96 10.13
C GLU A 76 -1.55 13.14 10.18
N LYS A 77 -2.43 13.25 9.18
CA LYS A 77 -3.42 14.32 9.12
C LYS A 77 -4.39 13.99 10.24
N ARG A 78 -4.10 14.48 11.44
CA ARG A 78 -4.97 14.34 12.60
C ARG A 78 -6.27 14.99 12.20
N GLU A 79 -7.23 14.19 11.78
CA GLU A 79 -8.57 14.67 11.45
C GLU A 79 -9.14 15.28 12.74
N VAL A 80 -9.09 16.61 12.80
CA VAL A 80 -9.52 17.37 13.95
C VAL A 80 -11.03 17.25 14.04
N ASN A 81 -11.54 16.92 15.24
CA ASN A 81 -12.98 16.92 15.47
C ASN A 81 -13.54 18.30 15.13
N LYS A 82 -14.67 18.34 14.41
CA LYS A 82 -15.39 19.59 14.11
C LYS A 82 -16.18 20.07 15.32
N TYR A 83 -16.52 19.16 16.23
CA TYR A 83 -17.21 19.46 17.48
C TYR A 83 -16.42 18.98 18.70
N ASP A 84 -16.52 19.73 19.80
CA ASP A 84 -15.94 19.39 21.09
C ASP A 84 -16.79 18.35 21.85
N GLU A 85 -16.35 17.96 23.04
CA GLU A 85 -17.03 17.00 23.90
C GLU A 85 -18.45 17.44 24.32
N LYS A 86 -18.71 18.75 24.30
CA LYS A 86 -20.02 19.33 24.65
C LYS A 86 -20.92 19.55 23.43
N GLY A 87 -20.46 19.19 22.24
CA GLY A 87 -21.19 19.35 20.99
C GLY A 87 -21.15 20.77 20.43
N ARG A 88 -20.13 21.56 20.75
CA ARG A 88 -19.89 22.90 20.18
C ARG A 88 -18.81 22.87 19.13
N LEU A 89 -18.88 23.75 18.14
CA LEU A 89 -17.91 23.82 17.05
C LEU A 89 -16.50 24.10 17.58
N THR A 90 -15.48 23.42 17.05
CA THR A 90 -14.13 23.51 17.59
C THR A 90 -13.43 24.82 17.28
N PHE A 91 -13.71 25.43 16.11
CA PHE A 91 -13.05 26.64 15.62
C PHE A 91 -13.52 27.92 16.33
N ASN A 92 -14.84 28.09 16.55
CA ASN A 92 -15.40 29.30 17.18
C ASN A 92 -16.12 29.05 18.52
N LYS A 93 -16.18 27.78 18.98
CA LYS A 93 -16.89 27.37 20.21
C LYS A 93 -18.40 27.62 20.20
N ALA A 94 -19.01 27.91 19.04
CA ALA A 94 -20.44 28.14 18.93
C ALA A 94 -21.23 26.83 19.12
N ASP A 95 -22.37 26.92 19.83
CA ASP A 95 -23.30 25.80 20.04
C ASP A 95 -24.37 25.76 18.93
N LEU A 96 -23.92 25.54 17.69
CA LEU A 96 -24.79 25.51 16.52
C LEU A 96 -25.55 24.18 16.41
N CYS A 97 -26.87 24.25 16.27
CA CYS A 97 -27.73 23.09 16.05
C CYS A 97 -27.49 22.46 14.68
N ASP A 98 -27.77 21.16 14.54
CA ASP A 98 -27.63 20.45 13.25
C ASP A 98 -28.57 20.96 12.15
N CYS A 99 -29.58 21.78 12.48
CA CYS A 99 -30.40 22.50 11.49
C CYS A 99 -29.71 23.74 10.88
N LEU A 100 -28.50 24.09 11.35
CA LEU A 100 -27.69 25.23 10.92
C LEU A 100 -28.28 26.62 11.22
N ASP A 101 -29.34 26.70 12.03
CA ASP A 101 -29.89 27.96 12.54
C ASP A 101 -29.20 28.36 13.86
N GLU A 102 -28.71 29.60 13.92
CA GLU A 102 -27.98 30.18 15.05
C GLU A 102 -28.87 30.43 16.27
N ASP A 103 -30.13 30.82 16.03
CA ASP A 103 -31.10 31.15 17.08
C ASP A 103 -31.90 29.92 17.54
N CYS A 104 -31.58 28.75 17.01
CA CYS A 104 -32.27 27.51 17.34
C CYS A 104 -32.00 27.08 18.79
N LEU A 105 -33.06 27.03 19.60
CA LEU A 105 -33.03 26.50 20.96
C LEU A 105 -32.90 24.97 21.01
N GLY A 106 -33.13 24.30 19.88
CA GLY A 106 -33.08 22.85 19.70
C GLY A 106 -34.36 22.32 19.04
N CYS A 107 -34.23 21.85 17.81
CA CYS A 107 -35.35 21.37 16.99
C CYS A 107 -35.48 19.83 16.94
N PHE A 108 -34.55 19.10 17.56
CA PHE A 108 -34.54 17.64 17.58
C PHE A 108 -34.94 17.10 18.94
N TYR A 109 -35.37 15.84 18.97
CA TYR A 109 -35.59 15.11 20.21
C TYR A 109 -34.30 15.03 21.06
N PRO A 110 -34.42 14.93 22.39
CA PRO A 110 -33.26 14.83 23.27
C PRO A 110 -32.31 13.70 22.85
N CYS A 111 -31.05 14.05 22.62
CA CYS A 111 -30.04 13.09 22.19
C CYS A 111 -29.81 12.02 23.27
N PRO A 112 -29.83 10.71 22.95
CA PRO A 112 -29.62 9.66 23.94
C PRO A 112 -28.19 9.63 24.52
N LYS A 113 -27.22 10.34 23.91
CA LYS A 113 -25.82 10.37 24.36
C LYS A 113 -25.49 11.55 25.26
N CYS A 114 -25.99 12.75 24.92
CA CYS A 114 -25.63 13.99 25.61
C CYS A 114 -26.85 14.78 26.12
N ASN A 115 -28.07 14.27 25.91
CA ASN A 115 -29.34 14.88 26.28
C ASN A 115 -29.65 16.25 25.63
N SER A 116 -28.81 16.72 24.70
CA SER A 116 -29.03 17.95 23.94
C SER A 116 -30.13 17.77 22.90
N THR A 117 -30.99 18.77 22.74
CA THR A 117 -32.03 18.87 21.69
C THR A 117 -31.51 19.48 20.38
N LYS A 118 -30.21 19.74 20.29
CA LYS A 118 -29.55 20.34 19.12
C LYS A 118 -28.79 19.34 18.25
N CYS A 119 -28.74 18.07 18.66
CA CYS A 119 -28.16 17.01 17.85
C CYS A 119 -29.18 16.49 16.84
N GLY A 120 -28.76 16.28 15.61
CA GLY A 120 -29.56 15.58 14.61
C GLY A 120 -29.57 14.06 14.83
N PRO A 121 -29.62 13.25 13.76
CA PRO A 121 -29.62 11.79 13.86
C PRO A 121 -28.38 11.21 14.56
N THR A 122 -27.26 11.94 14.50
CA THR A 122 -26.00 11.57 15.15
C THR A 122 -25.60 12.65 16.16
N CYS A 123 -25.19 12.24 17.36
CA CYS A 123 -24.71 13.15 18.39
C CYS A 123 -23.56 14.05 17.89
N ARG A 124 -23.61 15.34 18.24
CA ARG A 124 -22.57 16.33 17.91
C ARG A 124 -21.28 16.14 18.71
N CYS A 125 -21.35 15.59 19.93
CA CYS A 125 -20.18 15.44 20.80
C CYS A 125 -19.04 14.67 20.13
N ASN A 126 -17.84 15.26 20.05
CA ASN A 126 -16.63 14.70 19.44
C ASN A 126 -16.79 14.27 17.96
N ARG A 127 -17.74 14.88 17.25
CA ARG A 127 -18.00 14.55 15.84
C ARG A 127 -16.95 15.20 14.93
N ARG A 128 -16.49 14.45 13.91
CA ARG A 128 -15.46 14.88 12.93
C ARG A 128 -16.00 15.63 11.72
N TRP A 129 -17.32 15.82 11.65
CA TRP A 129 -18.00 16.47 10.54
C TRP A 129 -19.09 17.41 11.05
N ALA A 130 -19.50 18.35 10.19
CA ALA A 130 -20.63 19.25 10.35
C ALA A 130 -21.43 19.26 9.04
N TYR A 131 -22.73 19.55 9.11
CA TYR A 131 -23.48 19.87 7.90
C TYR A 131 -23.01 21.21 7.35
N ASP A 132 -22.92 21.31 6.03
CA ASP A 132 -22.51 22.53 5.33
C ASP A 132 -23.74 23.26 4.75
N THR A 133 -24.65 22.51 4.14
CA THR A 133 -25.89 23.05 3.58
C THR A 133 -26.98 22.00 3.68
N ILE A 134 -28.20 22.43 4.02
CA ILE A 134 -29.42 21.62 4.01
C ILE A 134 -30.23 22.07 2.80
N VAL A 135 -30.56 21.12 1.94
CA VAL A 135 -31.38 21.33 0.75
C VAL A 135 -32.67 20.53 0.85
N ASP A 136 -33.72 21.00 0.19
CA ASP A 136 -34.97 20.27 0.04
C ASP A 136 -34.89 19.19 -1.06
N GLU A 137 -36.01 18.52 -1.33
CA GLU A 137 -36.10 17.49 -2.38
C GLU A 137 -35.95 18.07 -3.81
N ASN A 138 -36.18 19.36 -3.98
CA ASN A 138 -36.06 20.09 -5.25
C ASN A 138 -34.66 20.68 -5.47
N GLY A 139 -33.79 20.63 -4.47
CA GLY A 139 -32.45 21.22 -4.47
C GLY A 139 -32.40 22.69 -4.03
N GLU A 140 -33.48 23.24 -3.50
CA GLU A 140 -33.51 24.57 -2.90
C GLU A 140 -32.82 24.56 -1.53
N VAL A 141 -32.02 25.59 -1.25
CA VAL A 141 -31.26 25.69 0.00
C VAL A 141 -32.18 26.16 1.13
N ILE A 142 -32.37 25.30 2.13
CA ILE A 142 -33.15 25.60 3.35
C ILE A 142 -32.29 26.36 4.35
N SER A 143 -31.07 25.87 4.61
CA SER A 143 -30.13 26.50 5.53
C SER A 143 -28.69 26.17 5.15
N LYS A 144 -27.76 27.04 5.54
CA LYS A 144 -26.33 26.92 5.22
C LYS A 144 -25.50 27.21 6.47
N MET A 145 -24.28 26.68 6.50
CA MET A 145 -23.31 26.95 7.56
C MET A 145 -23.15 28.47 7.70
N PRO A 146 -23.49 29.06 8.85
CA PRO A 146 -23.49 30.52 9.01
C PRO A 146 -22.09 31.11 9.17
N PHE A 147 -21.11 30.26 9.42
CA PHE A 147 -19.73 30.66 9.66
C PHE A 147 -18.87 30.38 8.44
N ASP A 148 -18.06 31.37 8.05
CA ASP A 148 -17.05 31.19 7.02
C ASP A 148 -16.00 30.19 7.52
N LEU A 149 -15.95 28.99 6.90
CA LEU A 149 -14.96 27.95 7.18
C LEU A 149 -13.60 28.25 6.54
N SER A 150 -13.38 29.48 6.06
CA SER A 150 -12.11 29.91 5.48
C SER A 150 -11.07 30.15 6.57
N GLU A 151 -10.16 29.19 6.73
CA GLU A 151 -8.77 29.46 7.12
C GLU A 151 -7.89 29.47 5.87
#